data_AF-A0A8J2ANP1-F1
#
_entry.id   AF-A0A8J2ANP1-F1
#
_cell.length_a   1.000
_cell.length_b   1.000
_cell.length_c   1.000
_cell.angle_alpha   90.00
_cell.angle_beta   90.00
_cell.angle_gamma   90.00
#
_symmetry.space_group_name_H-M   'P 1'
#
loop_
_entity.id
_entity.type
_entity.pdbx_description
1 polymer ?
#
loop_
_entity_poly.entity_id
_entity_poly.type
_entity_poly.pdbx_seq_one_letter_code
_entity_poly.pdbx_strand_id
1 'polypeptide(L)'
;MLRKCAETTLNSKLVADYKEFFSEMVVRAIQILGDDLDYRGIGIKKVTGGSVMDSTLINGVAFKKTFSYAGFEQQPRSSVKPKFLLLNLELELKSEKDNAEIRIADPSKFQAIVDAEWNIIYEKLDNIAESGANVVLSKLAIGDLATQYFADRDIFCAGRVEHADLDRTRRATGAAVQTTVTVGLDPSVLGSCGKFEEVQIGAERWNLFKDCENTKAATLIIRGGAQQFVDEAERSIHDSFMIVKSASDKEHRGDEQAPTEAHGRFQHGVPVVWRGLHRERREGHPGELHLGADATASEWKS
;
A
#
# COMPACT_ATOMS: atom_id res chain seq x y z
N MET A 1 -19.35 4.03 16.78
CA MET A 1 -20.31 3.92 15.65
C MET A 1 -19.76 3.02 14.54
N LEU A 2 -18.55 3.30 14.02
CA LEU A 2 -17.89 2.56 12.94
C LEU A 2 -17.83 1.02 13.10
N ARG A 3 -17.55 0.52 14.31
CA ARG A 3 -17.53 -0.93 14.60
C ARG A 3 -18.86 -1.62 14.29
N LYS A 4 -19.99 -1.01 14.68
CA LYS A 4 -21.33 -1.57 14.40
C LYS A 4 -21.64 -1.59 12.89
N CYS A 5 -21.17 -0.58 12.15
CA CYS A 5 -21.29 -0.56 10.70
C CYS A 5 -20.51 -1.73 10.07
N ALA A 6 -19.26 -1.94 10.51
CA ALA A 6 -18.45 -3.08 10.07
C ALA A 6 -19.12 -4.43 10.38
N GLU A 7 -19.60 -4.62 11.61
CA GLU A 7 -20.30 -5.86 12.02
C GLU A 7 -21.54 -6.11 11.18
N THR A 8 -22.31 -5.07 10.87
CA THR A 8 -23.53 -5.17 10.06
C THR A 8 -23.21 -5.68 8.65
N THR A 9 -22.13 -5.21 8.03
CA THR A 9 -21.68 -5.68 6.70
C THR A 9 -21.24 -7.15 6.72
N LEU A 10 -20.79 -7.67 7.86
CA LEU A 10 -20.29 -9.04 8.00
C LEU A 10 -21.37 -10.05 8.43
N ASN A 11 -22.52 -9.61 8.96
CA ASN A 11 -23.57 -10.48 9.52
C ASN A 11 -24.15 -11.50 8.53
N SER A 12 -24.21 -11.18 7.23
CA SER A 12 -24.77 -12.07 6.20
C SER A 12 -23.70 -12.87 5.44
N LYS A 13 -22.44 -12.81 5.88
CA LYS A 13 -21.28 -13.38 5.17
C LYS A 13 -20.71 -14.59 5.89
N LEU A 14 -19.80 -15.31 5.23
CA LEU A 14 -19.15 -16.51 5.76
C LEU A 14 -18.39 -16.26 7.09
N VAL A 15 -17.94 -15.02 7.32
CA VAL A 15 -17.20 -14.61 8.52
C VAL A 15 -18.11 -14.04 9.63
N ALA A 16 -19.43 -14.25 9.57
CA ALA A 16 -20.39 -13.71 10.52
C ALA A 16 -20.08 -14.11 11.98
N ASP A 17 -19.64 -15.34 12.21
CA ASP A 17 -19.27 -15.82 13.56
C ASP A 17 -18.04 -15.11 14.13
N TYR A 18 -17.19 -14.54 13.27
CA TYR A 18 -15.96 -13.82 13.62
C TYR A 18 -16.09 -12.31 13.40
N LYS A 19 -17.31 -11.79 13.24
CA LYS A 19 -17.55 -10.39 12.87
C LYS A 19 -16.95 -9.39 13.86
N GLU A 20 -16.96 -9.70 15.16
CA GLU A 20 -16.42 -8.81 16.20
C GLU A 20 -14.90 -8.68 16.08
N PHE A 21 -14.23 -9.79 15.78
CA PHE A 21 -12.79 -9.85 15.60
C PHE A 21 -12.34 -9.08 14.35
N PHE A 22 -13.02 -9.28 13.22
CA PHE A 22 -12.71 -8.56 11.98
C PHE A 22 -13.16 -7.10 11.99
N SER A 23 -14.29 -6.78 12.63
CA SER A 23 -14.77 -5.40 12.71
C SER A 23 -13.80 -4.50 13.48
N GLU A 24 -13.20 -5.02 14.56
CA GLU A 24 -12.17 -4.30 15.30
C GLU A 24 -10.94 -4.04 14.42
N MET A 25 -10.46 -5.05 13.69
CA MET A 25 -9.31 -4.88 12.78
C MET A 25 -9.61 -3.89 11.65
N VAL A 26 -10.80 -3.92 11.07
CA VAL A 26 -11.22 -2.98 10.01
C VAL A 26 -11.20 -1.54 10.51
N VAL A 27 -11.79 -1.29 11.69
CA VAL A 27 -11.83 0.05 12.27
C VAL A 27 -10.43 0.55 12.62
N ARG A 28 -9.59 -0.31 13.23
CA ARG A 28 -8.21 0.05 13.57
C ARG A 28 -7.38 0.38 12.32
N ALA A 29 -7.54 -0.38 11.25
CA ALA A 29 -6.86 -0.11 9.98
C ALA A 29 -7.29 1.23 9.36
N ILE A 30 -8.58 1.60 9.45
CA ILE A 30 -9.06 2.91 8.98
C ILE A 30 -8.50 4.05 9.84
N GLN A 31 -8.42 3.86 11.16
CA GLN A 31 -7.80 4.85 12.05
C GLN A 31 -6.31 5.07 11.73
N ILE A 32 -5.59 4.03 11.30
CA ILE A 32 -4.18 4.13 10.88
C ILE A 32 -4.04 4.97 9.60
N LEU A 33 -4.97 4.87 8.65
CA LEU A 33 -4.91 5.67 7.42
C LEU A 33 -5.05 7.19 7.67
N GLY A 34 -5.69 7.58 8.77
CA GLY A 34 -6.01 8.97 9.08
C GLY A 34 -6.96 9.60 8.05
N ASP A 35 -6.81 10.90 7.82
CA ASP A 35 -7.78 11.70 7.03
C ASP A 35 -7.79 11.41 5.53
N ASP A 36 -6.68 10.91 4.96
CA ASP A 36 -6.56 10.63 3.52
C ASP A 36 -7.45 9.44 3.11
N LEU A 37 -7.74 8.53 4.05
CA LEU A 37 -8.57 7.33 3.87
C LEU A 37 -8.25 6.56 2.56
N ASP A 38 -7.02 6.62 2.06
CA ASP A 38 -6.64 6.00 0.79
C ASP A 38 -6.51 4.49 0.97
N TYR A 39 -7.41 3.75 0.30
CA TYR A 39 -7.46 2.29 0.41
C TYR A 39 -6.18 1.62 -0.08
N ARG A 40 -5.39 2.28 -0.94
CA ARG A 40 -4.08 1.76 -1.39
C ARG A 40 -3.11 1.56 -0.21
N GLY A 41 -3.28 2.31 0.88
CA GLY A 41 -2.53 2.14 2.12
C GLY A 41 -2.86 0.86 2.88
N ILE A 42 -3.98 0.20 2.58
CA ILE A 42 -4.34 -1.10 3.18
C ILE A 42 -3.88 -2.23 2.28
N GLY A 43 -3.06 -3.12 2.82
CA GLY A 43 -2.74 -4.42 2.24
C GLY A 43 -3.60 -5.51 2.88
N ILE A 44 -4.28 -6.32 2.07
CA ILE A 44 -4.89 -7.56 2.56
C ILE A 44 -4.06 -8.71 1.99
N LYS A 45 -3.59 -9.59 2.87
CA LYS A 45 -2.68 -10.69 2.55
C LYS A 45 -3.31 -12.00 2.99
N LYS A 46 -3.42 -12.92 2.05
CA LYS A 46 -4.08 -14.21 2.25
C LYS A 46 -3.05 -15.28 2.57
N VAL A 47 -3.23 -15.97 3.69
CA VAL A 47 -2.34 -17.06 4.09
C VAL A 47 -3.18 -18.26 4.53
N THR A 48 -2.97 -19.39 3.87
CA THR A 48 -3.68 -20.63 4.19
C THR A 48 -3.08 -21.36 5.39
N GLY A 49 -3.90 -22.20 6.01
CA GLY A 49 -3.57 -22.97 7.20
C GLY A 49 -3.74 -22.17 8.50
N GLY A 50 -3.91 -22.89 9.59
CA GLY A 50 -4.21 -22.31 10.91
C GLY A 50 -5.69 -21.95 11.09
N SER A 51 -5.97 -21.22 12.16
CA SER A 51 -7.30 -20.74 12.52
C SER A 51 -7.57 -19.36 11.92
N VAL A 52 -8.84 -19.03 11.74
CA VAL A 52 -9.29 -17.68 11.37
C VAL A 52 -8.85 -16.66 12.42
N MET A 53 -8.83 -17.07 13.69
CA MET A 53 -8.39 -16.26 14.83
C MET A 53 -6.88 -15.97 14.85
N ASP A 54 -6.10 -16.65 14.01
CA ASP A 54 -4.66 -16.36 13.83
C ASP A 54 -4.43 -15.18 12.87
N SER A 55 -5.49 -14.58 12.32
CA SER A 55 -5.42 -13.38 11.49
C SER A 55 -4.93 -12.19 12.32
N THR A 56 -4.15 -11.31 11.72
CA THR A 56 -3.56 -10.17 12.46
C THR A 56 -3.54 -8.91 11.62
N LEU A 57 -3.74 -7.78 12.31
CA LEU A 57 -3.52 -6.46 11.74
C LEU A 57 -2.12 -5.96 12.13
N ILE A 58 -1.31 -5.64 11.12
CA ILE A 58 0.01 -5.06 11.28
C ILE A 58 -0.09 -3.55 11.06
N ASN A 59 0.36 -2.78 12.05
CA ASN A 59 0.50 -1.33 11.94
C ASN A 59 1.79 -0.99 11.15
N GLY A 60 1.70 -1.14 9.83
CA GLY A 60 2.80 -1.03 8.89
C GLY A 60 2.59 -1.93 7.68
N VAL A 61 3.66 -2.53 7.18
CA VAL A 61 3.64 -3.33 5.94
C VAL A 61 4.03 -4.77 6.21
N ALA A 62 3.32 -5.70 5.58
CA ALA A 62 3.73 -7.08 5.50
C ALA A 62 3.69 -7.56 4.05
N PHE A 63 4.76 -8.21 3.60
CA PHE A 63 4.76 -8.89 2.32
C PHE A 63 5.54 -10.20 2.40
N LYS A 64 5.13 -11.15 1.55
CA LYS A 64 5.77 -12.45 1.45
C LYS A 64 7.23 -12.26 1.03
N LYS A 65 8.12 -13.06 1.61
CA LYS A 65 9.52 -13.17 1.17
C LYS A 65 9.56 -13.30 -0.35
N THR A 66 10.25 -12.39 -1.00
CA THR A 66 10.42 -12.39 -2.46
C THR A 66 11.47 -13.43 -2.87
N PHE A 67 11.73 -13.56 -4.17
CA PHE A 67 12.77 -14.46 -4.65
C PHE A 67 14.12 -14.12 -3.99
N SER A 68 14.74 -15.12 -3.37
CA SER A 68 16.00 -14.96 -2.65
C SER A 68 17.12 -15.69 -3.38
N TYR A 69 18.24 -14.99 -3.53
CA TYR A 69 19.47 -15.46 -4.15
C TYR A 69 20.41 -16.06 -3.08
N ALA A 70 21.57 -16.57 -3.51
CA ALA A 70 22.56 -17.14 -2.60
C ALA A 70 23.04 -16.07 -1.60
N GLY A 71 23.22 -16.45 -0.33
CA GLY A 71 23.62 -15.54 0.75
C GLY A 71 22.46 -14.92 1.55
N PHE A 72 21.22 -15.02 1.07
CA PHE A 72 20.07 -14.45 1.78
C PHE A 72 19.91 -14.95 3.23
N GLU A 73 20.16 -16.24 3.50
CA GLU A 73 19.99 -16.78 4.85
C GLU A 73 21.00 -16.23 5.87
N GLN A 74 22.08 -15.59 5.42
CA GLN A 74 23.10 -14.92 6.24
C GLN A 74 22.73 -13.48 6.60
N GLN A 75 21.76 -12.87 5.89
CA GLN A 75 21.32 -11.50 6.18
C GLN A 75 20.57 -11.42 7.52
N PRO A 76 20.59 -10.25 8.19
CA PRO A 76 19.87 -10.07 9.43
C PRO A 76 18.36 -10.19 9.20
N ARG A 77 17.73 -11.08 9.97
CA ARG A 77 16.28 -11.33 9.89
C ARG A 77 15.46 -10.45 10.82
N SER A 78 16.10 -9.66 11.67
CA SER A 78 15.41 -8.69 12.50
C SER A 78 16.35 -7.54 12.85
N SER A 79 15.80 -6.34 12.85
CA SER A 79 16.52 -5.11 13.18
C SER A 79 15.60 -4.18 13.97
N VAL A 80 16.15 -3.52 14.98
CA VAL A 80 15.45 -2.49 15.78
C VAL A 80 15.78 -1.13 15.17
N LYS A 81 14.76 -0.30 14.95
CA LYS A 81 14.88 1.01 14.29
C LYS A 81 15.67 0.98 12.95
N PRO A 82 15.35 0.07 12.02
CA PRO A 82 16.04 -0.01 10.73
C PRO A 82 15.80 1.24 9.87
N LYS A 83 16.82 1.59 9.09
CA LYS A 83 16.70 2.56 7.98
C LYS A 83 16.37 1.85 6.67
N PHE A 84 15.33 2.32 5.99
CA PHE A 84 14.83 1.75 4.74
C PHE A 84 15.30 2.57 3.54
N LEU A 85 15.84 1.89 2.53
CA LEU A 85 16.08 2.45 1.20
C LEU A 85 15.18 1.74 0.19
N LEU A 86 14.38 2.51 -0.55
CA LEU A 86 13.48 1.98 -1.57
C LEU A 86 14.02 2.33 -2.95
N LEU A 87 14.18 1.32 -3.80
CA LEU A 87 14.79 1.43 -5.11
C LEU A 87 13.84 0.99 -6.22
N ASN A 88 13.98 1.63 -7.37
CA ASN A 88 13.37 1.24 -8.64
C ASN A 88 14.47 1.03 -9.71
N LEU A 89 15.48 0.24 -9.36
CA LEU A 89 16.61 -0.11 -10.21
C LEU A 89 17.06 -1.55 -9.96
N GLU A 90 17.70 -2.14 -10.96
CA GLU A 90 18.23 -3.50 -10.86
C GLU A 90 19.67 -3.49 -10.34
N LEU A 91 19.96 -4.39 -9.39
CA LEU A 91 21.29 -4.60 -8.82
C LEU A 91 21.83 -5.96 -9.28
N GLU A 92 21.93 -6.15 -10.59
CA GLU A 92 22.50 -7.34 -11.21
C GLU A 92 23.67 -6.96 -12.12
N LEU A 93 24.69 -7.82 -12.18
CA LEU A 93 25.72 -7.73 -13.19
C LEU A 93 25.11 -8.21 -14.51
N LYS A 94 24.59 -7.29 -15.31
CA LYS A 94 24.19 -7.53 -16.68
C LYS A 94 25.09 -6.75 -17.61
N SER A 95 25.52 -7.38 -18.70
CA SER A 95 25.87 -6.64 -19.90
C SER A 95 24.65 -5.81 -20.27
N GLU A 96 24.76 -4.49 -20.38
CA GLU A 96 23.62 -3.64 -20.77
C GLU A 96 22.96 -4.22 -22.03
N LYS A 97 21.79 -4.82 -21.83
CA LYS A 97 21.00 -5.43 -22.88
C LYS A 97 20.19 -4.33 -23.54
N ASP A 98 20.83 -3.60 -24.44
CA ASP A 98 20.18 -2.99 -25.61
C ASP A 98 21.26 -2.59 -26.63
N ASN A 99 21.59 -3.52 -27.53
CA ASN A 99 22.23 -3.26 -28.83
C ASN A 99 23.54 -2.45 -28.87
N ALA A 100 24.31 -2.37 -27.79
CA ALA A 100 25.66 -1.83 -27.85
C ALA A 100 26.60 -2.90 -28.45
N GLU A 101 26.81 -2.87 -29.77
CA GLU A 101 27.86 -3.67 -30.42
C GLU A 101 29.22 -3.12 -29.98
N ILE A 102 29.80 -3.70 -28.93
CA ILE A 102 31.14 -3.33 -28.46
C ILE A 102 32.16 -3.84 -29.47
N ARG A 103 32.56 -2.98 -30.40
CA ARG A 103 33.63 -3.27 -31.37
C ARG A 103 34.98 -3.08 -30.72
N ILE A 104 35.55 -4.18 -30.24
CA ILE A 104 36.88 -4.18 -29.64
C ILE A 104 37.92 -4.32 -30.75
N ALA A 105 38.61 -3.21 -31.04
CA ALA A 105 39.70 -3.20 -32.03
C ALA A 105 41.02 -3.80 -31.48
N ASP A 106 41.17 -3.87 -30.15
CA ASP A 106 42.38 -4.31 -29.48
C ASP A 106 42.01 -5.26 -28.31
N PRO A 107 42.43 -6.54 -28.36
CA PRO A 107 42.17 -7.52 -27.30
C PRO A 107 42.63 -7.08 -25.91
N SER A 108 43.65 -6.21 -25.83
CA SER A 108 44.14 -5.70 -24.54
C SER A 108 43.12 -4.83 -23.80
N LYS A 109 42.15 -4.23 -24.52
CA LYS A 109 41.08 -3.39 -23.94
C LYS A 109 39.90 -4.20 -23.40
N PHE A 110 39.82 -5.50 -23.71
CA PHE A 110 38.74 -6.36 -23.21
C PHE A 110 38.73 -6.43 -21.68
N GLN A 111 39.91 -6.59 -21.06
CA GLN A 111 40.01 -6.65 -19.60
C GLN A 111 39.52 -5.35 -18.93
N ALA A 112 39.89 -4.20 -19.48
CA ALA A 112 39.46 -2.91 -18.96
C ALA A 112 37.94 -2.71 -19.01
N ILE A 113 37.26 -3.30 -20.00
CA ILE A 113 35.79 -3.27 -20.11
C ILE A 113 35.18 -4.13 -19.00
N VAL A 114 35.68 -5.35 -18.81
CA VAL A 114 35.23 -6.24 -17.73
C VAL A 114 35.43 -5.57 -16.36
N ASP A 115 36.61 -5.01 -16.12
CA ASP A 115 36.91 -4.31 -14.86
C ASP A 115 35.99 -3.10 -14.64
N ALA A 116 35.65 -2.36 -15.71
CA ALA A 116 34.71 -1.24 -15.63
C ALA A 116 33.28 -1.69 -15.25
N GLU A 117 32.79 -2.81 -15.80
CA GLU A 117 31.48 -3.37 -15.42
C GLU A 117 31.43 -3.74 -13.93
N TRP A 118 32.50 -4.36 -13.42
CA TRP A 118 32.64 -4.67 -12.00
C TRP A 118 32.68 -3.40 -11.14
N ASN A 119 33.45 -2.39 -11.54
CA ASN A 119 33.54 -1.14 -10.78
C ASN A 119 32.17 -0.43 -10.69
N ILE A 120 31.40 -0.40 -11.77
CA ILE A 120 30.07 0.22 -11.78
C ILE A 120 29.12 -0.46 -10.78
N ILE A 121 29.13 -1.79 -10.70
CA ILE A 121 28.25 -2.49 -9.75
C ILE A 121 28.72 -2.28 -8.31
N TYR A 122 30.03 -2.36 -8.04
CA TYR A 122 30.56 -2.13 -6.69
C TYR A 122 30.30 -0.70 -6.21
N GLU A 123 30.51 0.31 -7.06
CA GLU A 123 30.24 1.71 -6.73
C GLU A 123 28.76 1.91 -6.34
N LYS A 124 27.82 1.28 -7.05
CA LYS A 124 26.39 1.31 -6.68
C LYS A 124 26.13 0.70 -5.31
N LEU A 125 26.79 -0.43 -5.00
CA LEU A 125 26.63 -1.13 -3.72
C LEU A 125 27.29 -0.38 -2.57
N ASP A 126 28.47 0.20 -2.79
CA ASP A 126 29.19 1.05 -1.85
C ASP A 126 28.33 2.27 -1.48
N ASN A 127 27.78 2.98 -2.47
CA ASN A 127 26.89 4.12 -2.24
C ASN A 127 25.66 3.75 -1.37
N ILE A 128 25.08 2.55 -1.58
CA ILE A 128 23.97 2.06 -0.75
C ILE A 128 24.45 1.79 0.68
N ALA A 129 25.60 1.12 0.85
CA ALA A 129 26.14 0.83 2.18
C ALA A 129 26.51 2.12 2.94
N GLU A 130 27.12 3.10 2.27
CA GLU A 130 27.50 4.39 2.83
C GLU A 130 26.30 5.25 3.24
N SER A 131 25.15 5.08 2.59
CA SER A 131 23.90 5.72 3.01
C SER A 131 23.46 5.31 4.44
N GLY A 132 23.96 4.17 4.93
CA GLY A 132 23.62 3.62 6.24
C GLY A 132 22.25 2.94 6.29
N ALA A 133 21.70 2.54 5.13
CA ALA A 133 20.47 1.76 5.06
C ALA A 133 20.69 0.34 5.62
N ASN A 134 19.74 -0.15 6.43
CA ASN A 134 19.77 -1.52 6.94
C ASN A 134 18.85 -2.47 6.15
N VAL A 135 17.83 -1.90 5.50
CA VAL A 135 16.84 -2.65 4.71
C VAL A 135 16.75 -1.99 3.34
N VAL A 136 17.14 -2.73 2.30
CA VAL A 136 17.13 -2.26 0.90
C VAL A 136 16.07 -3.05 0.14
N LEU A 137 15.04 -2.36 -0.35
CA LEU A 137 13.98 -2.97 -1.13
C LEU A 137 14.05 -2.45 -2.56
N SER A 138 14.05 -3.33 -3.55
CA SER A 138 13.92 -2.93 -4.94
C SER A 138 12.71 -3.54 -5.63
N LYS A 139 12.05 -2.74 -6.47
CA LYS A 139 11.04 -3.23 -7.41
C LYS A 139 11.63 -4.23 -8.41
N LEU A 140 12.87 -4.00 -8.83
CA LEU A 140 13.58 -4.86 -9.79
C LEU A 140 14.44 -5.89 -9.05
N ALA A 141 15.12 -6.76 -9.80
CA ALA A 141 15.91 -7.83 -9.20
C ALA A 141 17.17 -7.29 -8.48
N ILE A 142 17.59 -8.04 -7.47
CA ILE A 142 18.86 -7.85 -6.76
C ILE A 142 19.60 -9.18 -6.91
N GLY A 143 20.75 -9.19 -7.57
CA GLY A 143 21.46 -10.42 -7.93
C GLY A 143 22.25 -11.03 -6.79
N ASP A 144 22.86 -12.20 -7.04
CA ASP A 144 23.69 -12.92 -6.07
C ASP A 144 24.84 -12.08 -5.53
N LEU A 145 25.56 -11.35 -6.40
CA LEU A 145 26.67 -10.49 -6.00
C LEU A 145 26.23 -9.43 -4.98
N ALA A 146 25.15 -8.71 -5.28
CA ALA A 146 24.61 -7.69 -4.39
C ALA A 146 24.11 -8.30 -3.07
N THR A 147 23.45 -9.47 -3.16
CA THR A 147 22.94 -10.20 -1.99
C THR A 147 24.06 -10.59 -1.03
N GLN A 148 25.18 -11.10 -1.55
CA GLN A 148 26.38 -11.45 -0.78
C GLN A 148 27.04 -10.21 -0.19
N TYR A 149 27.25 -9.17 -1.01
CA TYR A 149 27.86 -7.91 -0.58
C TYR A 149 27.11 -7.27 0.60
N PHE A 150 25.77 -7.31 0.56
CA PHE A 150 24.91 -6.83 1.64
C PHE A 150 24.91 -7.74 2.87
N ALA A 151 25.00 -9.06 2.69
CA ALA A 151 25.10 -10.01 3.79
C ALA A 151 26.38 -9.77 4.63
N ASP A 152 27.51 -9.51 3.97
CA ASP A 152 28.79 -9.20 4.65
C ASP A 152 28.75 -7.90 5.47
N ARG A 153 27.73 -7.06 5.27
CA ARG A 153 27.57 -5.73 5.90
C ARG A 153 26.34 -5.65 6.80
N ASP A 154 25.71 -6.77 7.11
CA ASP A 154 24.47 -6.82 7.88
C ASP A 154 23.35 -5.93 7.30
N ILE A 155 23.23 -5.91 5.97
CA ILE A 155 22.15 -5.23 5.25
C ILE A 155 21.19 -6.29 4.70
N PHE A 156 19.92 -6.17 5.06
CA PHE A 156 18.87 -6.98 4.48
C PHE A 156 18.49 -6.43 3.11
N CYS A 157 18.36 -7.28 2.09
CA CYS A 157 17.88 -6.87 0.78
C CYS A 157 16.77 -7.77 0.24
N ALA A 158 15.79 -7.17 -0.44
CA ALA A 158 14.77 -7.91 -1.17
C ALA A 158 14.51 -7.25 -2.53
N GLY A 159 14.75 -8.00 -3.61
CA GLY A 159 14.40 -7.61 -4.97
C GLY A 159 13.02 -8.12 -5.37
N ARG A 160 12.52 -7.65 -6.52
CA ARG A 160 11.22 -8.04 -7.10
C ARG A 160 10.04 -7.78 -6.15
N VAL A 161 10.12 -6.71 -5.36
CA VAL A 161 9.02 -6.30 -4.48
C VAL A 161 7.88 -5.76 -5.32
N GLU A 162 6.65 -6.20 -5.05
CA GLU A 162 5.47 -5.70 -5.75
C GLU A 162 5.33 -4.18 -5.57
N HIS A 163 4.94 -3.49 -6.65
CA HIS A 163 4.80 -2.04 -6.63
C HIS A 163 3.85 -1.55 -5.52
N ALA A 164 2.77 -2.28 -5.27
CA ALA A 164 1.81 -1.94 -4.21
C ALA A 164 2.44 -2.03 -2.81
N ASP A 165 3.29 -3.04 -2.56
CA ASP A 165 3.96 -3.19 -1.28
C ASP A 165 5.10 -2.17 -1.10
N LEU A 166 5.77 -1.80 -2.19
CA LEU A 166 6.75 -0.72 -2.18
C LEU A 166 6.10 0.64 -1.87
N ASP A 167 4.95 0.97 -2.49
CA ASP A 167 4.22 2.22 -2.19
C ASP A 167 3.66 2.22 -0.76
N ARG A 168 3.18 1.08 -0.25
CA ARG A 168 2.80 0.96 1.17
C ARG A 168 4.00 1.17 2.09
N THR A 169 5.16 0.63 1.74
CA THR A 169 6.39 0.82 2.54
C THR A 169 6.81 2.28 2.56
N ARG A 170 6.74 2.95 1.41
CA ARG A 170 6.93 4.40 1.28
C ARG A 170 6.00 5.19 2.21
N ARG A 171 4.71 4.85 2.25
CA ARG A 171 3.70 5.49 3.12
C ARG A 171 3.88 5.15 4.61
N ALA A 172 4.38 3.96 4.93
CA ALA A 172 4.58 3.53 6.30
C ALA A 172 5.83 4.14 6.93
N THR A 173 6.93 4.18 6.17
CA THR A 173 8.27 4.51 6.67
C THR A 173 8.69 5.95 6.38
N GLY A 174 8.01 6.62 5.44
CA GLY A 174 8.40 7.95 4.95
C GLY A 174 9.54 7.94 3.93
N ALA A 175 10.10 6.77 3.57
CA ALA A 175 11.16 6.68 2.56
C ALA A 175 10.72 7.25 1.21
N ALA A 176 11.66 7.72 0.40
CA ALA A 176 11.43 8.08 -0.99
C ALA A 176 12.00 7.01 -1.92
N VAL A 177 11.26 6.67 -2.99
CA VAL A 177 11.71 5.68 -3.98
C VAL A 177 12.74 6.31 -4.91
N GLN A 178 13.95 5.75 -4.93
CA GLN A 178 15.07 6.22 -5.74
C GLN A 178 15.23 5.39 -7.01
N THR A 179 15.51 6.05 -8.13
CA THR A 179 15.82 5.40 -9.43
C THR A 179 17.33 5.37 -9.71
N THR A 180 18.12 6.09 -8.92
CA THR A 180 19.58 6.13 -8.98
C THR A 180 20.17 6.04 -7.58
N VAL A 181 21.42 5.60 -7.48
CA VAL A 181 22.16 5.48 -6.21
C VAL A 181 23.41 6.34 -6.17
N THR A 182 23.82 6.93 -7.30
CA THR A 182 25.04 7.75 -7.40
C THR A 182 24.84 9.16 -6.83
N VAL A 183 23.60 9.67 -6.87
CA VAL A 183 23.27 11.03 -6.42
C VAL A 183 21.97 10.97 -5.63
N GLY A 184 21.87 11.76 -4.55
CA GLY A 184 20.62 11.93 -3.82
C GLY A 184 20.30 10.82 -2.80
N LEU A 185 21.28 10.04 -2.36
CA LEU A 185 21.16 9.17 -1.19
C LEU A 185 21.43 9.94 0.11
N ASP A 186 20.75 11.07 0.28
CA ASP A 186 20.82 11.82 1.52
C ASP A 186 19.91 11.21 2.62
N PRO A 187 20.15 11.50 3.90
CA PRO A 187 19.36 10.93 4.99
C PRO A 187 17.85 11.22 4.91
N SER A 188 17.39 12.20 4.12
CA SER A 188 15.97 12.53 3.98
C SER A 188 15.22 11.55 3.08
N VAL A 189 15.92 10.83 2.20
CA VAL A 189 15.28 9.80 1.35
C VAL A 189 15.07 8.48 2.07
N LEU A 190 15.76 8.27 3.20
CA LEU A 190 15.68 7.05 3.99
C LEU A 190 14.42 7.06 4.87
N GLY A 191 13.72 5.93 4.90
CA GLY A 191 12.61 5.72 5.81
C GLY A 191 13.05 5.15 7.14
N SER A 192 12.19 5.23 8.13
CA SER A 192 12.40 4.58 9.44
C SER A 192 11.14 3.83 9.88
N CYS A 193 11.33 2.79 10.69
CA CYS A 193 10.25 2.05 11.33
C CYS A 193 10.75 1.53 12.68
N GLY A 194 9.86 1.22 13.63
CA GLY A 194 10.28 0.75 14.96
C GLY A 194 10.99 -0.61 14.92
N LYS A 195 10.49 -1.56 14.12
CA LYS A 195 11.07 -2.89 14.00
C LYS A 195 10.89 -3.49 12.61
N PHE A 196 11.93 -4.17 12.13
CA PHE A 196 11.86 -5.13 11.03
C PHE A 196 12.02 -6.55 11.56
N GLU A 197 11.22 -7.48 11.07
CA GLU A 197 11.42 -8.91 11.29
C GLU A 197 10.92 -9.77 10.11
N GLU A 198 11.68 -10.80 9.76
CA GLU A 198 11.23 -11.91 8.92
C GLU A 198 10.68 -13.01 9.84
N VAL A 199 9.39 -13.32 9.72
CA VAL A 199 8.75 -14.39 10.50
C VAL A 199 8.07 -15.40 9.60
N GLN A 200 7.92 -16.62 10.09
CA GLN A 200 7.15 -17.64 9.39
C GLN A 200 5.66 -17.52 9.73
N ILE A 201 4.82 -17.37 8.70
CA ILE A 201 3.36 -17.34 8.82
C ILE A 201 2.80 -18.41 7.88
N GLY A 202 2.26 -19.48 8.44
CA GLY A 202 1.88 -20.66 7.67
C GLY A 202 3.12 -21.36 7.10
N ALA A 203 3.08 -21.69 5.81
CA ALA A 203 4.18 -22.36 5.11
C ALA A 203 5.24 -21.39 4.55
N GLU A 204 5.04 -20.08 4.69
CA GLU A 204 5.84 -19.06 4.01
C GLU A 204 6.47 -18.08 4.99
N ARG A 205 7.60 -17.47 4.59
CA ARG A 205 8.23 -16.40 5.35
C ARG A 205 7.69 -15.04 4.89
N TRP A 206 7.54 -14.14 5.84
CA TRP A 206 6.96 -12.82 5.67
C TRP A 206 7.85 -11.77 6.29
N ASN A 207 8.11 -10.70 5.54
CA ASN A 207 8.77 -9.51 6.02
C ASN A 207 7.73 -8.60 6.67
N LEU A 208 7.94 -8.26 7.93
CA LEU A 208 7.05 -7.41 8.74
C LEU A 208 7.77 -6.12 9.14
N PHE A 209 7.15 -5.00 8.82
CA PHE A 209 7.57 -3.67 9.27
C PHE A 209 6.54 -3.22 10.30
N LYS A 210 6.97 -3.13 11.56
CA LYS A 210 6.12 -2.86 12.72
C LYS A 210 6.52 -1.57 13.42
N ASP A 211 5.54 -0.91 14.02
CA ASP A 211 5.72 0.29 14.83
C ASP A 211 6.36 1.43 14.03
N CYS A 212 5.93 1.63 12.78
CA CYS A 212 6.39 2.77 12.00
C CYS A 212 5.69 4.05 12.48
N GLU A 213 6.47 5.09 12.75
CA GLU A 213 5.95 6.38 13.24
C GLU A 213 5.10 7.07 12.19
N ASN A 214 3.91 7.56 12.57
CA ASN A 214 2.98 8.26 11.67
C ASN A 214 2.62 7.48 10.38
N THR A 215 2.59 6.15 10.46
CA THR A 215 2.30 5.30 9.30
C THR A 215 0.90 5.57 8.74
N LYS A 216 0.83 5.72 7.41
CA LYS A 216 -0.42 5.77 6.65
C LYS A 216 -0.67 4.47 5.87
N ALA A 217 -0.12 3.37 6.36
CA ALA A 217 -0.32 2.06 5.78
C ALA A 217 -0.49 1.00 6.87
N ALA A 218 -1.36 0.04 6.57
CA ALA A 218 -1.65 -1.10 7.43
C ALA A 218 -1.76 -2.36 6.59
N THR A 219 -1.37 -3.50 7.16
CA THR A 219 -1.51 -4.78 6.48
C THR A 219 -2.30 -5.77 7.32
N LEU A 220 -3.42 -6.25 6.79
CA LEU A 220 -4.22 -7.30 7.37
C LEU A 220 -3.81 -8.64 6.78
N ILE A 221 -3.31 -9.54 7.62
CA ILE A 221 -3.01 -10.93 7.23
C ILE A 221 -4.21 -11.78 7.64
N ILE A 222 -4.91 -12.35 6.66
CA ILE A 222 -6.05 -13.22 6.86
C ILE A 222 -5.58 -14.67 6.82
N ARG A 223 -5.92 -15.41 7.88
CA ARG A 223 -5.66 -16.84 8.04
C ARG A 223 -6.94 -17.65 7.93
N GLY A 224 -6.80 -18.92 7.56
CA GLY A 224 -7.93 -19.84 7.50
C GLY A 224 -7.52 -21.21 6.94
N GLY A 225 -8.28 -22.25 7.31
CA GLY A 225 -7.93 -23.63 6.94
C GLY A 225 -8.00 -23.89 5.43
N ALA A 226 -9.01 -23.37 4.74
CA ALA A 226 -9.22 -23.58 3.31
C ALA A 226 -9.03 -22.30 2.50
N GLN A 227 -8.39 -22.39 1.33
CA GLN A 227 -8.18 -21.26 0.42
C GLN A 227 -9.50 -20.56 0.06
N GLN A 228 -10.54 -21.32 -0.26
CA GLN A 228 -11.87 -20.78 -0.59
C GLN A 228 -12.46 -19.93 0.55
N PHE A 229 -12.24 -20.35 1.80
CA PHE A 229 -12.67 -19.58 2.96
C PHE A 229 -11.89 -18.26 3.05
N VAL A 230 -10.56 -18.31 2.88
CA VAL A 230 -9.69 -17.12 2.96
C VAL A 230 -10.01 -16.12 1.85
N ASP A 231 -10.30 -16.58 0.63
CA ASP A 231 -10.72 -15.73 -0.48
C ASP A 231 -12.07 -15.05 -0.21
N GLU A 232 -13.04 -15.77 0.36
CA GLU A 232 -14.34 -15.19 0.70
C GLU A 232 -14.24 -14.25 1.91
N ALA A 233 -13.37 -14.55 2.88
CA ALA A 233 -13.07 -13.67 4.00
C ALA A 233 -12.43 -12.36 3.53
N GLU A 234 -11.45 -12.40 2.61
CA GLU A 234 -10.86 -11.22 1.98
C GLU A 234 -11.94 -10.33 1.35
N ARG A 235 -12.81 -10.90 0.52
CA ARG A 235 -13.92 -10.17 -0.12
C ARG A 235 -14.87 -9.57 0.91
N SER A 236 -15.22 -10.36 1.92
CA SER A 236 -16.11 -9.95 3.00
C SER A 236 -15.58 -8.72 3.74
N ILE A 237 -14.29 -8.76 4.07
CA ILE A 237 -13.58 -7.70 4.80
C ILE A 237 -13.35 -6.48 3.91
N HIS A 238 -13.03 -6.68 2.63
CA HIS A 238 -12.92 -5.60 1.66
C HIS A 238 -14.20 -4.75 1.59
N ASP A 239 -15.36 -5.38 1.50
CA ASP A 239 -16.63 -4.64 1.49
C ASP A 239 -16.87 -3.90 2.82
N SER A 240 -16.52 -4.54 3.94
CA SER A 240 -16.60 -3.90 5.26
C SER A 240 -15.72 -2.65 5.32
N PHE A 241 -14.50 -2.71 4.79
CA PHE A 241 -13.61 -1.56 4.65
C PHE A 241 -14.24 -0.43 3.85
N MET A 242 -14.84 -0.74 2.69
CA MET A 242 -15.44 0.29 1.83
C MET A 242 -16.62 1.00 2.52
N ILE A 243 -17.46 0.26 3.24
CA ILE A 243 -18.58 0.83 3.98
C ILE A 243 -18.09 1.67 5.16
N VAL A 244 -17.16 1.17 5.97
CA VAL A 244 -16.65 1.93 7.13
C VAL A 244 -15.86 3.15 6.68
N LYS A 245 -15.10 3.06 5.58
CA LYS A 245 -14.43 4.21 4.96
C LYS A 245 -15.46 5.28 4.57
N SER A 246 -16.53 4.89 3.88
CA SER A 246 -17.58 5.84 3.47
C SER A 246 -18.29 6.47 4.67
N ALA A 247 -18.54 5.69 5.73
CA ALA A 247 -19.12 6.19 6.97
C ALA A 247 -18.17 7.20 7.66
N SER A 248 -16.87 6.88 7.71
CA SER A 248 -15.84 7.77 8.28
C SER A 248 -15.73 9.08 7.51
N ASP A 249 -15.71 9.04 6.17
CA ASP A 249 -15.65 10.24 5.32
C ASP A 249 -16.86 11.17 5.54
N LYS A 250 -18.07 10.59 5.71
CA LYS A 250 -19.28 11.38 6.05
C LYS A 250 -19.21 12.02 7.44
N GLU A 251 -18.68 11.29 8.42
CA GLU A 251 -18.49 11.81 9.79
C GLU A 251 -17.51 12.99 9.78
N HIS A 252 -16.44 12.93 9.00
CA HIS A 252 -15.47 14.03 8.85
C HIS A 252 -16.05 15.25 8.12
N ARG A 253 -16.96 15.02 7.16
CA ARG A 253 -17.62 16.11 6.40
C ARG A 253 -18.77 16.78 7.14
N GLY A 254 -19.20 16.24 8.29
CA GLY A 254 -20.33 16.78 9.04
C GLY A 254 -21.66 16.67 8.31
N ASP A 255 -21.79 15.73 7.36
CA ASP A 255 -23.04 15.50 6.63
C ASP A 255 -24.05 14.80 7.55
N GLU A 256 -24.78 15.59 8.32
CA GLU A 256 -25.97 15.20 9.07
C GLU A 256 -27.15 15.01 8.09
N GLN A 257 -27.00 14.10 7.14
CA GLN A 257 -28.10 13.60 6.32
C GLN A 257 -28.25 12.11 6.60
N ALA A 258 -29.03 11.83 7.66
CA ALA A 258 -29.74 10.57 7.74
C ALA A 258 -30.44 10.34 6.40
N PRO A 259 -30.46 9.12 5.84
CA PRO A 259 -31.33 8.85 4.73
C PRO A 259 -32.75 9.14 5.22
N THR A 260 -33.34 10.25 4.78
CA THR A 260 -34.77 10.48 4.94
C THR A 260 -35.43 9.25 4.36
N GLU A 261 -36.03 8.44 5.24
CA GLU A 261 -36.92 7.38 4.82
C GLU A 261 -37.89 8.01 3.83
N ALA A 262 -37.83 7.57 2.58
CA ALA A 262 -38.83 7.88 1.59
C ALA A 262 -40.11 7.12 1.99
N HIS A 263 -40.75 7.55 3.07
CA HIS A 263 -42.13 7.22 3.35
C HIS A 263 -42.95 7.94 2.27
N GLY A 264 -43.18 7.24 1.17
CA GLY A 264 -44.15 7.62 0.16
C GLY A 264 -45.53 7.69 0.79
N ARG A 265 -45.91 8.86 1.31
CA ARG A 265 -47.31 9.16 1.60
C ARG A 265 -48.00 9.34 0.26
N PHE A 266 -48.75 8.32 -0.13
CA PHE A 266 -49.76 8.44 -1.18
C PHE A 266 -50.84 9.41 -0.70
N GLN A 267 -50.85 10.63 -1.24
CA GLN A 267 -52.07 11.43 -1.32
C GLN A 267 -52.50 11.49 -2.77
N HIS A 268 -53.71 10.99 -3.03
CA HIS A 268 -54.45 11.12 -4.29
C HIS A 268 -53.79 10.54 -5.57
N GLY A 269 -53.13 9.39 -5.47
CA GLY A 269 -52.92 8.51 -6.63
C GLY A 269 -52.01 9.01 -7.76
N VAL A 270 -51.20 10.04 -7.53
CA VAL A 270 -50.22 10.53 -8.51
C VAL A 270 -48.81 10.55 -7.87
N PRO A 271 -47.77 9.98 -8.50
CA PRO A 271 -46.43 10.02 -7.95
C PRO A 271 -45.85 11.43 -8.09
N VAL A 272 -45.56 12.07 -6.96
CA VAL A 272 -44.87 13.36 -6.91
C VAL A 272 -43.36 13.11 -6.86
N VAL A 273 -42.65 13.39 -7.96
CA VAL A 273 -41.19 13.37 -8.00
C VAL A 273 -40.67 14.67 -7.38
N TRP A 274 -40.05 14.59 -6.21
CA TRP A 274 -39.29 15.71 -5.66
C TRP A 274 -37.97 15.83 -6.42
N ARG A 275 -37.83 16.85 -7.28
CA ARG A 275 -36.52 17.31 -7.74
C ARG A 275 -35.86 18.07 -6.58
N GLY A 276 -34.74 17.54 -6.09
CA GLY A 276 -33.93 18.19 -5.08
C GLY A 276 -33.51 19.59 -5.53
N LEU A 277 -33.87 20.60 -4.72
CA LEU A 277 -33.30 21.93 -4.85
C LEU A 277 -31.89 21.89 -4.25
N HIS A 278 -30.87 21.92 -5.12
CA HIS A 278 -29.50 22.20 -4.70
C HIS A 278 -29.42 23.62 -4.14
N ARG A 279 -28.88 23.78 -2.94
CA ARG A 279 -28.55 25.08 -2.35
C ARG A 279 -27.07 25.37 -2.64
N GLU A 280 -26.77 26.03 -3.75
CA GLU A 280 -25.44 26.61 -3.97
C GLU A 280 -25.23 27.75 -2.97
N ARG A 281 -24.17 27.67 -2.15
CA ARG A 281 -23.60 28.83 -1.47
C ARG A 281 -22.81 29.63 -2.50
N ARG A 282 -23.20 30.89 -2.73
CA ARG A 282 -22.29 31.92 -3.26
C ARG A 282 -22.18 33.05 -2.25
N GLU A 283 -20.95 33.29 -1.81
CA GLU A 283 -20.55 34.51 -1.10
C GLU A 283 -20.34 35.63 -2.14
N GLY A 284 -20.85 36.84 -1.90
CA GLY A 284 -20.45 38.05 -2.65
C GLY A 284 -21.54 39.10 -2.92
N HIS A 285 -21.56 40.14 -2.06
CA HIS A 285 -22.01 41.54 -2.21
C HIS A 285 -23.44 41.96 -2.66
N PRO A 286 -23.99 43.08 -2.12
CA PRO A 286 -25.36 43.54 -2.37
C PRO A 286 -25.41 44.55 -3.53
N GLY A 287 -26.29 44.32 -4.50
CA GLY A 287 -26.57 45.28 -5.56
C GLY A 287 -27.62 44.79 -6.56
N GLU A 288 -28.79 45.42 -6.49
CA GLU A 288 -29.84 45.53 -7.52
C GLU A 288 -30.63 44.28 -7.95
N LEU A 289 -31.92 44.30 -7.62
CA LEU A 289 -32.98 43.41 -8.09
C LEU A 289 -33.44 43.84 -9.49
N HIS A 290 -33.24 42.98 -10.49
CA HIS A 290 -34.04 42.99 -11.71
C HIS A 290 -34.82 41.68 -11.86
N LEU A 291 -36.15 41.81 -11.85
CA LEU A 291 -37.11 40.78 -12.22
C LEU A 291 -37.04 40.56 -13.74
N GLY A 292 -36.76 39.32 -14.15
CA GLY A 292 -36.88 38.87 -15.54
C GLY A 292 -37.41 37.46 -15.56
N ALA A 293 -38.71 37.33 -15.79
CA ALA A 293 -39.35 36.08 -16.14
C ALA A 293 -38.99 35.75 -17.60
N ASP A 294 -38.55 34.53 -17.88
CA ASP A 294 -38.76 33.90 -19.18
C ASP A 294 -38.79 32.38 -19.03
N ALA A 295 -40.00 31.85 -19.20
CA ALA A 295 -40.25 30.43 -19.41
C ALA A 295 -40.31 30.21 -20.92
N THR A 296 -39.44 29.36 -21.45
CA THR A 296 -39.62 28.81 -22.80
C THR A 296 -39.85 27.31 -22.71
N ALA A 297 -41.06 26.92 -23.08
CA ALA A 297 -41.48 25.55 -23.29
C ALA A 297 -40.90 25.05 -24.62
N SER A 298 -40.25 23.88 -24.62
CA SER A 298 -39.98 23.13 -25.84
C SER A 298 -40.75 21.81 -25.79
N GLU A 299 -41.78 21.74 -26.63
CA GLU A 299 -42.60 20.58 -26.96
C GLU A 299 -41.74 19.45 -27.54
N TRP A 300 -41.99 18.21 -27.10
CA TRP A 300 -41.59 17.01 -27.83
C TRP A 300 -42.81 16.51 -28.62
N LYS A 301 -42.69 16.48 -29.95
CA LYS A 301 -43.59 15.74 -30.85
C LYS A 301 -42.85 14.52 -31.40
N SER A 302 -43.59 13.40 -31.35
CA SER A 302 -43.44 12.07 -31.97
C SER A 302 -42.19 11.26 -31.68
#